data_AF-A0A1C4TM12-F1
#
_entry.id   AF-A0A1C4TM12-F1
#
_cell.length_a   1.000
_cell.length_b   1.000
_cell.length_c   1.000
_cell.angle_alpha   90.00
_cell.angle_beta   90.00
_cell.angle_gamma   90.00
#
_symmetry.space_group_name_H-M   'P 1'
#
loop_
_entity.id
_entity.type
_entity.pdbx_description
1 polymer ?
#
loop_
_entity_poly.entity_id
_entity_poly.type
_entity_poly.pdbx_seq_one_letter_code
_entity_poly.pdbx_strand_id
1 'polypeptide(L)'
;MGRFYREAVASLNRYSSGWAGYVWCYGGGYCAVDERGRFRTNKEQTATPYAPAVAGTVRSDTYDAGTRTYRLAYRASVRPGVTELSLPPSSRGWRLSVTGPARVLGDGTRGGRPVVVARPGSEVVVTVREAGPYGRTDHP
;
A
#
# COMPACT_ATOMS: atom_id res chain seq x y z
N MET A 1 21.54 -2.83 -7.63
CA MET A 1 20.33 -2.07 -7.97
C MET A 1 19.21 -2.09 -6.91
N GLY A 2 19.07 -3.10 -6.06
CA GLY A 2 17.98 -3.10 -5.06
C GLY A 2 17.97 -1.89 -4.11
N ARG A 3 19.14 -1.38 -3.71
CA ARG A 3 19.23 -0.14 -2.91
C ARG A 3 18.65 1.08 -3.64
N PHE A 4 18.97 1.23 -4.93
CA PHE A 4 18.47 2.32 -5.77
C PHE A 4 16.94 2.35 -5.79
N TYR A 5 16.27 1.22 -6.02
CA TYR A 5 14.80 1.18 -6.04
C TYR A 5 14.19 1.54 -4.69
N ARG A 6 14.74 1.05 -3.57
CA ARG A 6 14.25 1.40 -2.23
C ARG A 6 14.38 2.88 -1.93
N GLU A 7 15.57 3.45 -2.18
CA GLU A 7 15.83 4.87 -1.90
C GLU A 7 15.02 5.78 -2.83
N ALA A 8 14.90 5.42 -4.11
CA ALA A 8 14.10 6.16 -5.08
C ALA A 8 12.62 6.18 -4.69
N VAL A 9 12.02 5.02 -4.41
CA VAL A 9 10.60 4.93 -4.01
C VAL A 9 10.36 5.63 -2.67
N ALA A 10 11.27 5.51 -1.70
CA ALA A 10 11.18 6.23 -0.43
C ALA A 10 11.21 7.76 -0.63
N SER A 11 12.08 8.25 -1.51
CA SER A 11 12.14 9.68 -1.86
C SER A 11 10.87 10.15 -2.56
N LEU A 12 10.38 9.40 -3.54
CA LEU A 12 9.16 9.74 -4.27
C LEU A 12 7.96 9.81 -3.33
N ASN A 13 7.75 8.78 -2.50
CA ASN A 13 6.64 8.74 -1.54
C ASN A 13 6.71 9.85 -0.48
N ARG A 14 7.90 10.39 -0.18
CA ARG A 14 8.06 11.48 0.79
C ARG A 14 7.72 12.85 0.21
N TYR A 15 8.01 13.09 -1.07
CA TYR A 15 8.01 14.42 -1.65
C TYR A 15 7.00 14.63 -2.78
N SER A 16 6.29 13.58 -3.21
CA SER A 16 5.24 13.69 -4.21
C SER A 16 3.92 13.06 -3.76
N SER A 17 2.83 13.48 -4.39
CA SER A 17 1.51 12.84 -4.25
C SER A 17 1.33 11.64 -5.19
N GLY A 18 2.37 11.29 -5.95
CA GLY A 18 2.35 10.23 -6.96
C GLY A 18 3.57 10.30 -7.88
N TRP A 19 3.80 9.24 -8.63
CA TRP A 19 4.90 9.15 -9.59
C TRP A 19 4.53 8.17 -10.71
N ALA A 20 5.21 8.31 -11.86
CA ALA A 20 5.07 7.39 -12.98
C ALA A 20 6.45 6.80 -13.32
N GLY A 21 6.53 5.47 -13.40
CA GLY A 21 7.76 4.78 -13.73
C GLY A 21 7.98 4.70 -15.24
N TYR A 22 9.17 5.09 -15.70
CA TYR A 22 9.63 4.78 -17.05
C TYR A 22 10.31 3.40 -17.06
N VAL A 23 9.92 2.42 -17.87
CA VAL A 23 8.78 2.33 -18.81
C VAL A 23 8.05 1.02 -18.59
N TRP A 24 6.74 1.02 -18.86
CA TRP A 24 5.97 -0.21 -18.94
C TRP A 24 6.12 -0.85 -20.32
N CYS A 25 6.84 -1.96 -20.38
CA CYS A 25 6.92 -2.86 -21.55
C CYS A 25 7.28 -4.27 -21.09
N TYR A 26 7.22 -5.22 -22.03
CA TYR A 26 7.52 -6.64 -21.83
C TYR A 26 8.86 -6.98 -22.49
N GLY A 27 9.70 -7.74 -21.79
CA GLY A 27 10.93 -8.30 -22.33
C GLY A 27 12.22 -7.81 -21.65
N GLY A 28 13.22 -7.47 -22.47
CA GLY A 28 14.59 -7.15 -22.06
C GLY A 28 14.82 -5.67 -21.68
N GLY A 29 16.09 -5.31 -21.45
CA GLY A 29 16.50 -3.91 -21.24
C GLY A 29 15.71 -3.20 -20.13
N TYR A 30 15.14 -2.04 -20.46
CA TYR A 30 14.39 -1.17 -19.56
C TYR A 30 12.94 -1.59 -19.29
N CYS A 31 12.47 -2.73 -19.82
CA CYS A 31 11.10 -3.16 -19.60
C CYS A 31 10.76 -3.44 -18.13
N ALA A 32 9.55 -3.07 -17.71
CA ALA A 32 9.06 -3.28 -16.35
C ALA A 32 8.94 -4.77 -16.01
N VAL A 33 8.47 -5.54 -16.99
CA VAL A 33 8.19 -6.97 -16.86
C VAL A 33 8.93 -7.78 -17.92
N ASP A 34 9.18 -9.06 -17.63
CA ASP A 34 9.70 -10.03 -18.58
C ASP A 34 8.62 -10.44 -19.60
N GLU A 35 8.97 -11.29 -20.56
CA GLU A 35 8.05 -11.78 -21.60
C GLU A 35 6.83 -12.54 -21.02
N ARG A 36 6.94 -13.02 -19.77
CA ARG A 36 5.87 -13.72 -19.05
C ARG A 36 5.08 -12.80 -18.14
N GLY A 37 5.33 -11.49 -18.18
CA GLY A 37 4.65 -10.50 -17.35
C GLY A 37 5.09 -10.44 -15.89
N ARG A 38 6.22 -11.08 -15.54
CA ARG A 38 6.77 -10.99 -14.17
C ARG A 38 7.67 -9.76 -14.07
N PHE A 39 7.63 -9.07 -12.95
CA PHE A 39 8.56 -7.95 -12.71
C PHE A 39 10.01 -8.39 -12.95
N ARG A 40 10.75 -7.56 -13.69
CA ARG A 40 12.20 -7.71 -13.80
C ARG A 40 12.85 -7.41 -12.45
N THR A 41 13.99 -8.04 -12.17
CA THR A 41 14.67 -7.97 -10.87
C THR A 41 14.77 -6.55 -10.31
N ASN A 42 14.32 -6.37 -9.07
CA ASN A 42 14.18 -5.13 -8.30
C ASN A 42 13.01 -4.22 -8.70
N LYS A 43 12.38 -4.41 -9.87
CA LYS A 43 11.21 -3.60 -10.26
C LYS A 43 9.96 -4.00 -9.49
N GLU A 44 9.91 -5.22 -8.95
CA GLU A 44 8.86 -5.63 -8.03
C GLU A 44 8.78 -4.73 -6.79
N GLN A 45 9.87 -4.04 -6.44
CA GLN A 45 9.92 -3.12 -5.29
C GLN A 45 9.11 -1.84 -5.52
N THR A 46 8.68 -1.56 -6.76
CA THR A 46 7.78 -0.45 -7.05
C THR A 46 6.31 -0.82 -6.83
N ALA A 47 6.00 -2.11 -6.62
CA ALA A 47 4.66 -2.58 -6.27
C ALA A 47 4.55 -2.65 -4.74
N THR A 48 4.07 -1.57 -4.14
CA THR A 48 3.83 -1.45 -2.69
C THR A 48 2.34 -1.19 -2.44
N PRO A 49 1.82 -1.47 -1.23
CA PRO A 49 0.51 -0.98 -0.85
C PRO A 49 0.42 0.54 -0.95
N TYR A 50 -0.73 1.05 -1.38
CA TYR A 50 -1.04 2.49 -1.39
C TYR A 50 -2.55 2.73 -1.38
N ALA A 51 -2.98 3.97 -1.11
CA ALA A 51 -4.39 4.38 -1.18
C ALA A 51 -4.66 5.22 -2.45
N PRO A 52 -5.29 4.67 -3.50
CA PRO A 52 -5.60 5.43 -4.70
C PRO A 52 -6.63 6.54 -4.48
N ALA A 53 -7.49 6.40 -3.46
CA ALA A 53 -8.49 7.38 -3.09
C ALA A 53 -8.69 7.41 -1.57
N VAL A 54 -8.72 8.60 -0.97
CA VAL A 54 -8.93 8.78 0.47
C VAL A 54 -10.16 9.66 0.71
N ALA A 55 -11.11 9.16 1.50
CA ALA A 55 -12.34 9.88 1.85
C ALA A 55 -12.11 10.87 3.01
N GLY A 56 -11.18 11.82 2.83
CA GLY A 56 -10.82 12.78 3.86
C GLY A 56 -9.53 13.54 3.57
N THR A 57 -9.04 14.25 4.58
CA THR A 57 -7.78 15.01 4.50
C THR A 57 -6.64 14.14 5.01
N VAL A 58 -5.72 13.78 4.11
CA VAL A 58 -4.51 13.01 4.44
C VAL A 58 -3.59 13.82 5.36
N ARG A 59 -3.12 13.19 6.44
CA ARG A 59 -2.12 13.72 7.38
C ARG A 59 -0.74 13.12 7.14
N SER A 60 -0.70 11.83 6.84
CA SER A 60 0.52 11.12 6.47
C SER A 60 0.18 9.92 5.60
N ASP A 61 0.95 9.69 4.55
CA ASP A 61 0.92 8.51 3.71
C ASP A 61 2.36 8.02 3.55
N THR A 62 2.66 6.82 4.06
CA THR A 62 4.04 6.32 4.12
C THR A 62 4.10 4.81 3.89
N TYR A 63 5.13 4.37 3.17
CA TYR A 63 5.51 2.97 3.09
C TYR A 63 6.96 2.79 3.52
N ASP A 64 7.17 1.98 4.56
CA ASP A 64 8.49 1.59 5.03
C ASP A 64 8.88 0.23 4.41
N ALA A 65 9.88 0.25 3.52
CA ALA A 65 10.33 -0.94 2.82
C ALA A 65 11.10 -1.93 3.72
N GLY A 66 11.67 -1.47 4.84
CA GLY A 66 12.42 -2.31 5.78
C GLY A 66 11.50 -3.21 6.60
N THR A 67 10.39 -2.65 7.06
CA THR A 67 9.34 -3.32 7.84
C THR A 67 8.15 -3.79 6.98
N ARG A 68 8.16 -3.46 5.69
CA ARG A 68 7.08 -3.76 4.73
C ARG A 68 5.70 -3.32 5.23
N THR A 69 5.67 -2.10 5.75
CA THR A 69 4.49 -1.54 6.40
C THR A 69 4.05 -0.26 5.70
N TYR A 70 2.81 -0.26 5.24
CA TYR A 70 2.10 0.92 4.77
C TYR A 70 1.28 1.52 5.92
N ARG A 71 1.36 2.83 6.10
CA ARG A 71 0.60 3.57 7.10
C ARG A 71 0.00 4.82 6.50
N LEU A 72 -1.33 4.89 6.55
CA LEU A 72 -2.13 6.04 6.15
C LEU A 72 -2.82 6.61 7.38
N ALA A 73 -2.65 7.91 7.63
CA ALA A 73 -3.41 8.65 8.62
C ALA A 73 -4.17 9.78 7.95
N TYR A 74 -5.46 9.90 8.24
CA TYR A 74 -6.32 10.93 7.65
C TYR A 74 -7.47 11.29 8.59
N ARG A 75 -7.99 12.52 8.40
CA ARG A 75 -9.26 12.94 9.00
C ARG A 75 -10.38 12.68 8.00
N ALA A 76 -11.33 11.82 8.36
CA ALA A 76 -12.47 11.49 7.52
C ALA A 76 -13.30 12.73 7.18
N SER A 77 -13.80 12.80 5.94
CA SER A 77 -14.70 13.86 5.50
C SER A 77 -16.00 13.84 6.31
N VAL A 78 -16.68 15.00 6.39
CA VAL A 78 -18.05 15.07 6.91
C VAL A 78 -19.07 14.50 5.91
N ARG A 79 -18.70 14.39 4.63
CA ARG A 79 -19.52 13.77 3.58
C ARG A 79 -19.26 12.26 3.52
N PRO A 80 -20.27 11.43 3.22
CA PRO A 80 -20.07 10.00 3.00
C PRO A 80 -19.03 9.72 1.92
N GLY A 81 -18.23 8.68 2.12
CA GLY A 81 -17.21 8.22 1.17
C GLY A 81 -16.45 7.02 1.71
N VAL A 82 -15.65 6.39 0.84
CA VAL A 82 -14.79 5.27 1.20
C VAL A 82 -13.34 5.58 0.85
N THR A 83 -12.42 5.15 1.71
CA THR A 83 -10.99 5.16 1.39
C THR A 83 -10.67 3.83 0.73
N GLU A 84 -10.11 3.85 -0.48
CA GLU A 84 -9.68 2.66 -1.20
C GLU A 84 -8.24 2.32 -0.84
N LEU A 85 -7.94 1.01 -0.77
CA LEU A 85 -6.58 0.50 -0.69
C LEU A 85 -6.28 -0.31 -1.95
N SER A 86 -5.03 -0.30 -2.39
CA SER A 86 -4.51 -1.16 -3.44
C SER A 86 -3.36 -1.97 -2.87
N LEU A 87 -3.53 -3.29 -2.82
CA LEU A 87 -2.57 -4.22 -2.24
C LEU A 87 -2.01 -5.14 -3.33
N PRO A 88 -0.70 -5.12 -3.59
CA PRO A 88 -0.10 -6.04 -4.55
C PRO A 88 -0.21 -7.49 -4.05
N PRO A 89 -0.21 -8.49 -4.95
CA PRO A 89 -0.19 -9.89 -4.54
C PRO A 89 0.95 -10.19 -3.57
N SER A 90 0.66 -10.91 -2.49
CA SER A 90 1.69 -11.37 -1.54
C SER A 90 1.52 -12.84 -1.22
N SER A 91 2.61 -13.60 -1.38
CA SER A 91 2.68 -15.01 -1.01
C SER A 91 2.65 -15.22 0.51
N ARG A 92 3.05 -14.21 1.28
CA ARG A 92 2.94 -14.22 2.75
C ARG A 92 1.61 -13.66 3.23
N GLY A 93 1.01 -12.82 2.41
CA GLY A 93 -0.25 -12.14 2.67
C GLY A 93 -0.10 -10.85 3.45
N TRP A 94 -1.19 -10.10 3.55
CA TRP A 94 -1.28 -8.82 4.23
C TRP A 94 -2.08 -8.93 5.51
N ARG A 95 -1.68 -8.18 6.53
CA ARG A 95 -2.49 -7.91 7.72
C ARG A 95 -2.89 -6.45 7.71
N LEU A 96 -4.19 -6.21 7.75
CA LEU A 96 -4.79 -4.90 7.80
C LEU A 96 -5.26 -4.63 9.22
N SER A 97 -5.03 -3.42 9.70
CA SER A 97 -5.56 -2.93 10.98
C SER A 97 -5.97 -1.48 10.83
N VAL A 98 -7.02 -1.09 11.54
CA VAL A 98 -7.55 0.26 11.53
C VAL A 98 -7.74 0.71 12.97
N THR A 99 -7.23 1.90 13.28
CA THR A 99 -7.45 2.60 14.54
C THR A 99 -8.37 3.79 14.30
N GLY A 100 -9.27 4.05 15.24
CA GLY A 100 -10.32 5.06 15.11
C GLY A 100 -11.68 4.42 14.77
N PRO A 101 -12.75 5.22 14.70
CA PRO A 101 -14.10 4.71 14.47
C PRO A 101 -14.31 4.41 12.98
N ALA A 102 -13.64 3.37 12.50
CA ALA A 102 -13.62 2.92 11.12
C ALA A 102 -13.52 1.40 11.02
N ARG A 103 -13.89 0.85 9.85
CA ARG A 103 -13.84 -0.59 9.57
C ARG A 103 -13.33 -0.86 8.17
N VAL A 104 -12.64 -1.99 8.00
CA VAL A 104 -12.22 -2.51 6.69
C VAL A 104 -13.32 -3.39 6.12
N LEU A 105 -13.64 -3.24 4.85
CA LEU A 105 -14.54 -4.09 4.09
C LEU A 105 -13.81 -4.71 2.90
N GLY A 106 -14.13 -5.97 2.59
CA GLY A 106 -13.46 -6.75 1.54
C GLY A 106 -12.22 -7.49 2.05
N ASP A 107 -11.80 -8.51 1.30
CA ASP A 107 -10.59 -9.27 1.59
C ASP A 107 -9.38 -8.63 0.88
N GLY A 108 -8.32 -8.39 1.64
CA GLY A 108 -7.03 -7.93 1.15
C GLY A 108 -5.87 -8.85 1.53
N THR A 109 -6.15 -10.00 2.16
CA THR A 109 -5.14 -10.86 2.79
C THR A 109 -4.15 -11.44 1.80
N ARG A 110 -4.49 -11.57 0.52
CA ARG A 110 -3.59 -12.06 -0.55
C ARG A 110 -3.24 -10.98 -1.59
N GLY A 111 -3.62 -9.75 -1.34
CA GLY A 111 -3.68 -8.67 -2.33
C GLY A 111 -5.13 -8.32 -2.65
N GLY A 112 -5.35 -7.28 -3.45
CA GLY A 112 -6.69 -6.83 -3.83
C GLY A 112 -6.97 -5.37 -3.47
N ARG A 113 -8.26 -5.03 -3.40
CA ARG A 113 -8.73 -3.65 -3.20
C ARG A 113 -9.75 -3.51 -2.06
N PRO A 114 -9.36 -3.79 -0.81
CA PRO A 114 -10.25 -3.55 0.32
C PRO A 114 -10.52 -2.05 0.50
N VAL A 115 -11.65 -1.71 1.11
CA VAL A 115 -12.04 -0.32 1.38
C VAL A 115 -12.19 -0.08 2.87
N VAL A 116 -11.94 1.16 3.31
CA VAL A 116 -12.11 1.60 4.69
C VAL A 116 -13.29 2.56 4.76
N VAL A 117 -14.24 2.25 5.63
CA VAL A 117 -15.40 3.11 5.93
C VAL A 117 -15.20 3.68 7.32
N ALA A 118 -15.22 5.01 7.42
CA ALA A 118 -14.98 5.75 8.67
C ALA A 118 -16.21 6.55 9.09
N ARG A 119 -16.37 6.77 10.39
CA ARG A 119 -17.35 7.75 10.88
C ARG A 119 -16.97 9.15 10.37
N PRO A 120 -17.93 9.95 9.89
CA PRO A 120 -17.65 11.30 9.41
C PRO A 120 -16.89 12.15 10.42
N GLY A 121 -15.90 12.92 9.95
CA GLY A 121 -15.11 13.85 10.77
C GLY A 121 -14.07 13.22 11.71
N SER A 122 -13.98 11.89 11.79
CA SER A 122 -13.08 11.17 12.71
C SER A 122 -11.63 11.08 12.23
N GLU A 123 -10.70 10.91 13.18
CA GLU A 123 -9.31 10.58 12.88
C GLU A 123 -9.18 9.06 12.69
N VAL A 124 -8.53 8.66 11.60
CA VAL A 124 -8.35 7.25 11.20
C VAL A 124 -6.89 6.98 10.89
N VAL A 125 -6.40 5.85 11.39
CA VAL A 125 -5.08 5.31 11.02
C VAL A 125 -5.27 3.92 10.45
N VAL A 126 -4.86 3.73 9.20
CA VAL A 126 -4.81 2.42 8.54
C VAL A 126 -3.36 1.95 8.56
N THR A 127 -3.13 0.71 8.99
CA THR A 127 -1.83 0.06 8.92
C THR A 127 -1.96 -1.25 8.16
N VAL A 128 -1.17 -1.41 7.11
CA VAL A 128 -1.08 -2.64 6.31
C VAL A 128 0.35 -3.16 6.39
N ARG A 129 0.53 -4.36 6.93
CA ARG A 129 1.85 -5.00 7.07
C ARG A 129 1.86 -6.33 6.34
N GLU A 130 2.94 -6.64 5.64
CA GLU A 130 3.10 -7.98 5.09
C GLU A 130 3.28 -8.97 6.25
N ALA A 131 2.56 -10.10 6.25
CA ALA A 131 2.74 -11.10 7.28
C ALA A 131 4.18 -11.64 7.22
N GLY A 132 4.89 -11.61 8.34
CA GLY A 132 6.20 -12.26 8.45
C GLY A 132 6.08 -13.79 8.42
N PRO A 133 7.20 -14.52 8.28
CA PRO A 133 7.23 -15.99 8.29
C PRO A 133 6.75 -16.62 9.61
N TYR A 134 6.48 -15.84 10.66
CA TYR A 134 5.94 -16.32 11.94
C TYR A 134 4.75 -15.47 12.40
N GLY A 135 3.67 -16.14 12.83
CA GLY A 135 2.78 -15.61 13.86
C GLY A 135 1.29 -15.51 13.54
N ARG A 136 0.58 -16.65 13.41
CA ARG A 136 -0.65 -16.83 14.22
C ARG A 136 -0.16 -16.66 15.68
N THR A 137 -0.63 -15.81 16.57
CA THR A 137 -1.95 -15.30 17.00
C THR A 137 -1.74 -13.81 17.43
N ASP A 138 -2.70 -12.95 17.76
CA ASP A 138 -3.68 -12.98 18.87
C ASP A 138 -4.82 -12.00 18.57
N HIS A 139 -6.05 -12.41 18.87
CA HIS A 139 -7.11 -11.51 19.27
C HIS A 139 -7.34 -11.73 20.77
N PRO A 140 -7.56 -10.67 21.58
CA PRO A 140 -8.24 -10.83 22.86
C PRO A 140 -9.70 -11.27 22.65
#